data_AF-A0A0E0J8N6-F1
#
_entry.id   AF-A0A0E0J8N6-F1
#
_cell.length_a   1.000
_cell.length_b   1.000
_cell.length_c   1.000
_cell.angle_alpha   90.00
_cell.angle_beta   90.00
_cell.angle_gamma   90.00
#
_symmetry.space_group_name_H-M   'P 1'
#
loop_
_entity.id
_entity.type
_entity.pdbx_description
1 polymer ?
#
loop_
_entity_poly.entity_id
_entity_poly.type
_entity_poly.pdbx_seq_one_letter_code
_entity_poly.pdbx_strand_id
1 'polypeptide(L)'
;MYPLKHANLVRLLAFCKHDAGQPFRALVYEYMANKSLKVYILGDKAKRVMLDWTLRLDIIIGIAEGIKYLHEEHVIHRDLEPQNILLDSNWTPKISDFGLAKLLCPGEATQYMQYTADKGYTAPECFEMGYKPSTSSDVYSFGVWNYWDNHHGPDCTVQLLDPDVPQPDEQTLRRLQICVTVGLLCVQYSPEDRPDMSAVVDMLKSQDLPQINPKRPTLHAMEMVNRRAHLK
;
A
#
# COMPACT_ATOMS: atom_id res chain seq x y z
N MET A 1 18.75 -3.39 -15.26
CA MET A 1 17.89 -3.63 -14.08
C MET A 1 17.73 -5.13 -13.96
N TYR A 2 18.21 -5.74 -12.88
CA TYR A 2 17.92 -7.16 -12.63
C TYR A 2 16.39 -7.31 -12.50
N PRO A 3 15.79 -8.40 -13.01
CA PRO A 3 14.34 -8.57 -12.89
C PRO A 3 13.98 -8.70 -11.41
N LEU A 4 13.17 -7.75 -10.91
CA LEU A 4 12.60 -7.82 -9.56
C LEU A 4 11.86 -9.15 -9.40
N LYS A 5 12.23 -9.92 -8.37
CA LYS A 5 11.68 -11.26 -8.16
C LYS A 5 11.44 -11.48 -6.67
N HIS A 6 10.17 -11.51 -6.31
CA HIS A 6 9.74 -11.76 -4.95
C HIS A 6 8.37 -12.45 -4.95
N ALA A 7 8.05 -13.19 -3.89
CA ALA A 7 6.81 -13.95 -3.80
C ALA A 7 5.57 -13.04 -3.91
N ASN A 8 5.67 -11.80 -3.43
CA ASN A 8 4.59 -10.82 -3.41
C ASN A 8 4.67 -9.74 -4.48
N LEU A 9 5.40 -9.97 -5.58
CA LEU A 9 5.37 -9.10 -6.77
C LEU A 9 4.84 -9.90 -7.96
N VAL A 10 4.08 -9.24 -8.85
CA VAL A 10 3.66 -9.84 -10.12
C VAL A 10 4.90 -10.01 -11.01
N ARG A 11 5.12 -11.23 -11.47
CA ARG A 11 6.26 -11.54 -12.34
C ARG A 11 6.00 -11.13 -13.79
N LEU A 12 6.88 -10.28 -14.32
CA LEU A 12 6.98 -10.05 -15.77
C LEU A 12 7.58 -11.29 -16.44
N LEU A 13 6.86 -11.86 -17.40
CA LEU A 13 7.27 -13.04 -18.17
C LEU A 13 8.01 -12.65 -19.45
N ALA A 14 7.52 -11.62 -20.14
CA ALA A 14 8.09 -11.15 -21.39
C ALA A 14 7.69 -9.70 -21.67
N PHE A 15 8.40 -9.04 -22.58
CA PHE A 15 8.00 -7.77 -23.16
C PHE A 15 8.08 -7.86 -24.69
N CYS A 16 7.24 -7.08 -25.37
CA CYS A 16 7.21 -6.97 -26.83
C CYS A 16 7.47 -5.52 -27.24
N LYS A 17 8.34 -5.35 -28.24
CA LYS A 17 8.65 -4.07 -28.87
C LYS A 17 8.52 -4.23 -30.38
N HIS A 18 7.51 -3.61 -30.97
CA HIS A 18 7.36 -3.54 -32.42
C HIS A 18 7.36 -2.08 -32.87
N ASP A 19 8.34 -1.72 -33.71
CA ASP A 19 8.56 -0.34 -34.18
C ASP A 19 8.19 -0.14 -35.66
N ALA A 20 7.87 -1.21 -36.38
CA ALA A 20 7.48 -1.12 -37.79
C ALA A 20 5.98 -0.82 -37.92
N GLY A 21 5.60 0.10 -38.82
CA GLY A 21 4.21 0.48 -39.02
C GLY A 21 3.64 1.23 -37.80
N GLN A 22 2.53 0.74 -37.24
CA GLN A 22 1.97 1.29 -36.02
C GLN A 22 2.76 0.77 -34.80
N PRO A 23 3.41 1.66 -34.02
CA PRO A 23 4.21 1.24 -32.87
C PRO A 23 3.37 0.46 -31.86
N PHE A 24 3.89 -0.68 -31.42
CA PHE A 24 3.26 -1.51 -30.40
C PHE A 24 4.26 -1.86 -29.30
N ARG A 25 3.77 -1.83 -28.07
CA ARG A 25 4.47 -2.24 -26.85
C ARG A 25 3.52 -3.08 -26.03
N ALA A 26 3.99 -4.20 -25.52
CA ALA A 26 3.23 -5.01 -24.57
C ALA A 26 4.13 -5.59 -23.50
N LEU A 27 3.54 -5.78 -22.32
CA LEU A 27 4.14 -6.46 -21.19
C LEU A 27 3.28 -7.69 -20.90
N VAL A 28 3.92 -8.85 -20.76
CA VAL A 28 3.25 -10.12 -20.50
C VAL A 28 3.58 -10.53 -19.08
N TYR A 29 2.55 -10.67 -18.25
CA TYR A 29 2.66 -11.03 -16.84
C TYR A 29 2.09 -12.42 -16.58
N GLU A 30 2.41 -12.99 -15.42
CA GLU A 30 1.67 -14.14 -14.89
C GLU A 30 0.21 -13.78 -14.62
N TYR A 31 -0.69 -14.77 -14.79
CA TYR A 31 -2.11 -14.57 -14.64
C TYR A 31 -2.54 -14.64 -13.16
N MET A 32 -3.27 -13.62 -12.70
CA MET A 32 -3.76 -13.50 -11.32
C MET A 32 -5.22 -13.93 -11.26
N ALA A 33 -5.44 -15.21 -10.90
CA ALA A 33 -6.75 -15.87 -10.97
C ALA A 33 -7.82 -15.20 -10.11
N ASN A 34 -7.43 -14.61 -8.98
CA ASN A 34 -8.36 -14.02 -8.04
C ASN A 34 -8.52 -12.50 -8.21
N LYS A 35 -8.02 -11.89 -9.30
CA LYS A 35 -8.19 -10.45 -9.62
C LYS A 35 -7.56 -9.52 -8.55
N SER A 36 -7.91 -8.24 -8.61
CA SER A 36 -7.42 -7.24 -7.66
C SER A 36 -8.13 -7.31 -6.32
N LEU A 37 -7.43 -6.91 -5.25
CA LEU A 37 -8.01 -6.90 -3.92
C LEU A 37 -9.21 -5.97 -3.82
N LYS A 38 -9.20 -4.85 -4.54
CA LYS A 38 -10.33 -3.90 -4.62
C LYS A 38 -11.69 -4.60 -4.78
N VAL A 39 -11.74 -5.70 -5.55
CA VAL A 39 -12.95 -6.51 -5.77
C VAL A 39 -13.53 -7.08 -4.48
N TYR A 40 -12.68 -7.41 -3.50
CA TYR A 40 -13.09 -8.07 -2.26
C TYR A 40 -13.30 -7.09 -1.12
N ILE A 41 -12.54 -6.00 -1.05
CA ILE A 41 -12.69 -5.03 0.04
C ILE A 41 -13.76 -3.97 -0.26
N LEU A 42 -14.02 -3.65 -1.53
CA LEU A 42 -15.09 -2.72 -1.96
C LEU A 42 -16.23 -3.44 -2.70
N GLY A 43 -16.21 -4.77 -2.71
CA GLY A 43 -17.23 -5.59 -3.35
C GLY A 43 -18.51 -5.69 -2.54
N ASP A 44 -19.47 -6.44 -3.08
CA ASP A 44 -20.64 -6.83 -2.31
C ASP A 44 -20.28 -7.75 -1.14
N LYS A 45 -21.25 -7.98 -0.25
CA LYS A 45 -21.10 -8.88 0.89
C LYS A 45 -20.51 -10.24 0.51
N ALA A 46 -20.95 -10.84 -0.59
CA ALA A 46 -20.50 -12.16 -1.01
C ALA A 46 -19.01 -12.16 -1.38
N LYS A 47 -18.49 -11.04 -1.90
CA LYS A 47 -17.04 -10.85 -2.12
C LYS A 47 -16.28 -10.58 -0.83
N ARG A 48 -16.79 -9.72 0.05
CA ARG A 48 -16.14 -9.35 1.31
C ARG A 48 -15.89 -10.54 2.22
N VAL A 49 -16.85 -11.47 2.30
CA VAL A 49 -16.75 -12.69 3.12
C VAL A 49 -15.79 -13.75 2.56
N MET A 50 -15.33 -13.62 1.31
CA MET A 50 -14.31 -14.54 0.77
C MET A 50 -12.95 -14.30 1.42
N LEU A 51 -12.73 -13.11 1.98
CA LEU A 51 -11.53 -12.77 2.74
C LEU A 51 -11.88 -12.72 4.22
N ASP A 52 -11.76 -13.87 4.88
CA ASP A 52 -11.83 -13.91 6.33
C ASP A 52 -10.66 -13.15 6.98
N TRP A 53 -10.73 -12.97 8.30
CA TRP A 53 -9.74 -12.19 9.02
C TRP A 53 -8.33 -12.77 8.96
N THR A 54 -8.19 -14.10 8.92
CA THR A 54 -6.89 -14.75 8.80
C THR A 54 -6.27 -14.45 7.45
N LEU A 55 -7.03 -14.60 6.37
CA LEU A 55 -6.55 -14.31 5.03
C LEU A 55 -6.27 -12.82 4.84
N ARG A 56 -7.05 -11.92 5.44
CA ARG A 56 -6.76 -10.47 5.44
C ARG A 56 -5.42 -10.17 6.11
N LEU A 57 -5.12 -10.81 7.25
CA LEU A 57 -3.83 -10.64 7.94
C LEU A 57 -2.66 -11.14 7.07
N ASP A 58 -2.79 -12.31 6.46
CA ASP A 58 -1.77 -12.86 5.56
C ASP A 58 -1.54 -11.95 4.34
N ILE A 59 -2.62 -11.39 3.79
CA ILE A 59 -2.55 -10.42 2.69
C ILE A 59 -1.79 -9.15 3.13
N ILE A 60 -2.12 -8.58 4.30
CA ILE A 60 -1.45 -7.38 4.82
C ILE A 60 0.06 -7.63 5.00
N ILE A 61 0.43 -8.78 5.56
CA ILE A 61 1.84 -9.15 5.77
C ILE A 61 2.55 -9.34 4.43
N GLY A 62 1.94 -10.07 3.48
CA GLY A 62 2.55 -10.31 2.17
C GLY A 62 2.75 -9.02 1.37
N ILE A 63 1.84 -8.06 1.46
CA ILE A 63 2.03 -6.73 0.86
C ILE A 63 3.21 -6.02 1.52
N ALA A 64 3.28 -6.01 2.85
CA ALA A 64 4.38 -5.38 3.57
C ALA A 64 5.75 -5.98 3.20
N GLU A 65 5.83 -7.31 3.06
CA GLU A 65 7.04 -8.00 2.57
C GLU A 65 7.39 -7.61 1.14
N GLY A 66 6.41 -7.51 0.25
CA GLY A 66 6.62 -7.05 -1.13
C GLY A 66 7.16 -5.63 -1.21
N ILE A 67 6.62 -4.70 -0.43
CA ILE A 67 7.09 -3.30 -0.40
C ILE A 67 8.47 -3.22 0.23
N LYS A 68 8.71 -3.94 1.33
CA LYS A 68 10.03 -4.05 1.96
C LYS A 68 11.10 -4.45 0.92
N TYR A 69 10.84 -5.51 0.15
CA TYR A 69 11.74 -5.96 -0.90
C TYR A 69 11.97 -4.87 -1.97
N LEU A 70 10.93 -4.16 -2.41
CA LEU A 70 11.09 -3.04 -3.35
C LEU A 70 12.02 -1.95 -2.79
N HIS A 71 11.84 -1.59 -1.52
CA HIS A 71 12.65 -0.56 -0.86
C HIS A 71 14.12 -0.99 -0.70
N GLU A 72 14.37 -2.26 -0.38
CA GLU A 72 15.72 -2.85 -0.35
C GLU A 72 16.39 -2.84 -1.74
N GLU A 73 15.61 -3.04 -2.80
CA GLU A 73 16.03 -2.90 -4.20
C GLU A 73 16.02 -1.44 -4.70
N HIS A 74 15.84 -0.46 -3.80
CA HIS A 74 15.86 0.97 -4.10
C HIS A 74 14.77 1.40 -5.10
N VAL A 75 13.64 0.71 -5.12
CA VAL A 75 12.47 0.98 -5.96
C VAL A 75 11.35 1.57 -5.11
N ILE A 76 10.81 2.71 -5.54
CA ILE A 76 9.59 3.31 -4.99
C ILE A 76 8.45 3.01 -5.95
N HIS A 77 7.35 2.43 -5.47
CA HIS A 77 6.21 2.05 -6.29
C HIS A 77 5.39 3.27 -6.75
N ARG A 78 5.07 4.18 -5.82
CA ARG A 78 4.34 5.46 -6.03
C ARG A 78 2.86 5.36 -6.40
N ASP A 79 2.35 4.16 -6.62
CA ASP A 79 0.93 3.92 -6.95
C ASP A 79 0.37 2.70 -6.18
N LEU A 80 0.67 2.63 -4.88
CA LEU A 80 0.19 1.53 -4.03
C LEU A 80 -1.27 1.76 -3.64
N GLU A 81 -2.15 0.90 -4.12
CA GLU A 81 -3.57 0.93 -3.82
C GLU A 81 -4.23 -0.44 -4.07
N PRO A 82 -5.44 -0.70 -3.54
CA PRO A 82 -6.09 -2.02 -3.66
C PRO A 82 -6.32 -2.54 -5.08
N GLN A 83 -6.36 -1.66 -6.09
CA GLN A 83 -6.46 -2.11 -7.48
C GLN A 83 -5.15 -2.66 -8.03
N ASN A 84 -4.01 -2.20 -7.49
CA ASN A 84 -2.67 -2.61 -7.90
C ASN A 84 -2.12 -3.78 -7.07
N ILE A 85 -2.89 -4.28 -6.10
CA ILE A 85 -2.62 -5.57 -5.44
C ILE A 85 -3.49 -6.65 -6.06
N LEU A 86 -2.86 -7.57 -6.78
CA LEU A 86 -3.52 -8.72 -7.39
C LEU A 86 -3.38 -9.97 -6.53
N LEU A 87 -4.31 -10.90 -6.66
CA LEU A 87 -4.33 -12.15 -5.91
C LEU A 87 -4.15 -13.33 -6.88
N ASP A 88 -3.16 -14.18 -6.60
CA ASP A 88 -2.98 -15.42 -7.34
C ASP A 88 -4.00 -16.49 -6.91
N SER A 89 -3.92 -17.70 -7.49
CA SER A 89 -4.85 -18.80 -7.20
C SER A 89 -4.83 -19.27 -5.74
N ASN A 90 -3.75 -18.99 -5.01
CA ASN A 90 -3.57 -19.33 -3.60
C ASN A 90 -3.88 -18.15 -2.67
N TRP A 91 -4.52 -17.10 -3.18
CA TRP A 91 -4.80 -15.86 -2.45
C TRP A 91 -3.55 -15.12 -1.95
N THR A 92 -2.38 -15.40 -2.53
CA THR A 92 -1.15 -14.68 -2.19
C THR A 92 -1.20 -13.29 -2.85
N PRO A 93 -0.95 -12.20 -2.09
CA PRO A 93 -0.96 -10.86 -2.66
C PRO A 93 0.28 -10.61 -3.50
N LYS A 94 0.08 -9.93 -4.64
CA LYS A 94 1.09 -9.62 -5.65
C LYS A 94 0.97 -8.15 -6.03
N ILE A 95 1.97 -7.35 -5.66
CA ILE A 95 2.07 -5.95 -6.06
C ILE A 95 2.31 -5.90 -7.57
N SER A 96 1.51 -5.08 -8.25
CA SER A 96 1.47 -4.94 -9.70
C SER A 96 1.47 -3.46 -10.10
N ASP A 97 1.52 -3.20 -11.40
CA ASP A 97 1.54 -1.86 -11.99
C ASP A 97 2.71 -0.96 -11.56
N PHE A 98 3.89 -1.29 -12.08
CA PHE A 98 5.10 -0.49 -11.93
C PHE A 98 5.18 0.69 -12.91
N GLY A 99 4.06 1.11 -13.52
CA GLY A 99 4.05 2.17 -14.54
C GLY A 99 4.55 3.53 -14.03
N LEU A 100 4.39 3.78 -12.73
CA LEU A 100 4.88 4.99 -12.04
C LEU A 100 6.12 4.75 -11.17
N ALA A 101 6.59 3.49 -11.11
CA ALA A 101 7.68 3.08 -10.24
C ALA A 101 8.99 3.77 -10.63
N LYS A 102 9.83 4.01 -9.62
CA LYS A 102 11.06 4.78 -9.78
C LYS A 102 12.22 4.16 -9.04
N LEU A 103 13.35 4.04 -9.74
CA LEU A 103 14.61 3.68 -9.13
C LEU A 103 15.23 4.91 -8.44
N LEU A 104 15.65 4.75 -7.20
CA LEU A 104 16.40 5.77 -6.47
C LEU A 104 17.88 5.74 -6.92
N CYS A 105 18.24 6.60 -7.87
CA CYS A 105 19.62 6.83 -8.28
C CYS A 105 20.19 8.06 -7.55
N PRO A 106 21.27 7.93 -6.76
CA PRO A 106 21.95 9.08 -6.17
C PRO A 106 22.50 10.01 -7.26
N GLY A 107 22.09 11.29 -7.26
CA GLY A 107 22.67 12.33 -8.11
C GLY A 107 21.93 12.66 -9.42
N GLU A 108 20.83 11.97 -9.75
CA GLU A 108 20.03 12.33 -10.94
C GLU A 108 19.05 13.46 -10.64
N ALA A 109 19.11 14.53 -11.43
CA ALA A 109 18.12 15.60 -11.41
C ALA A 109 16.79 15.08 -11.95
N THR A 110 15.94 14.61 -11.06
CA THR A 110 14.66 14.04 -11.45
C THR A 110 13.69 15.12 -11.91
N GLN A 111 13.28 15.04 -13.18
CA GLN A 111 12.16 15.82 -13.71
C GLN A 111 10.91 15.48 -12.87
N TYR A 112 10.37 16.50 -12.19
CA TYR A 112 9.22 16.39 -11.30
C TYR A 112 7.96 16.18 -12.15
N MET A 113 7.68 14.93 -12.54
CA MET A 113 6.43 14.61 -13.21
C MET A 113 5.26 15.00 -12.31
N GLN A 114 4.31 15.73 -12.91
CA GLN A 114 3.03 16.07 -12.32
C GLN A 114 2.39 14.78 -11.80
N TYR A 115 2.09 14.75 -10.50
CA TYR A 115 1.67 13.54 -9.81
C TYR A 115 0.25 13.15 -10.26
N THR A 116 0.10 11.95 -10.82
CA THR A 116 -1.17 11.43 -11.39
C THR A 116 -1.73 10.23 -10.62
N ALA A 117 -1.22 9.92 -9.43
CA ALA A 117 -1.74 8.79 -8.65
C ALA A 117 -3.11 9.10 -8.03
N ASP A 118 -3.87 8.07 -7.65
CA ASP A 118 -5.17 8.25 -7.02
C ASP A 118 -5.02 9.05 -5.70
N LYS A 119 -5.82 10.10 -5.57
CA LYS A 119 -5.78 11.07 -4.47
C LYS A 119 -6.06 10.41 -3.11
N GLY A 120 -6.75 9.27 -3.10
CA GLY A 120 -7.11 8.55 -1.87
C GLY A 120 -5.91 7.96 -1.11
N TYR A 121 -4.87 7.50 -1.82
CA TYR A 121 -3.74 6.76 -1.23
C TYR A 121 -2.42 7.55 -1.24
N THR A 122 -2.47 8.79 -1.71
CA THR A 122 -1.29 9.64 -1.93
C THR A 122 -0.87 10.36 -0.65
N ALA A 123 0.42 10.27 -0.32
CA ALA A 123 0.99 10.97 0.83
C ALA A 123 0.92 12.51 0.68
N PRO A 124 0.68 13.27 1.77
CA PRO A 124 0.47 14.71 1.71
C PRO A 124 1.63 15.49 1.08
N GLU A 125 2.87 15.07 1.34
CA GLU A 125 4.06 15.71 0.78
C GLU A 125 4.16 15.58 -0.75
N CYS A 126 3.48 14.62 -1.37
CA CYS A 126 3.49 14.43 -2.82
C CYS A 126 2.81 15.58 -3.58
N PHE A 127 2.00 16.39 -2.90
CA PHE A 127 1.35 17.58 -3.45
C PHE A 127 2.16 18.87 -3.23
N GLU A 128 3.26 18.81 -2.49
CA GLU A 128 4.09 19.98 -2.21
C GLU A 128 5.05 20.29 -3.37
N MET A 129 5.25 21.59 -3.62
CA MET A 129 6.14 22.03 -4.69
C MET A 129 7.59 21.66 -4.35
N GLY A 130 8.27 20.97 -5.27
CA GLY A 130 9.65 20.49 -5.06
C GLY A 130 9.75 19.16 -4.32
N TYR A 131 8.64 18.42 -4.19
CA TYR A 131 8.61 17.06 -3.65
C TYR A 131 9.68 16.15 -4.29
N LYS A 132 10.38 15.40 -3.43
CA LYS A 132 11.33 14.36 -3.83
C LYS A 132 10.74 12.99 -3.51
N PRO A 133 10.65 12.07 -4.48
CA PRO A 133 10.24 10.69 -4.22
C PRO A 133 11.08 10.06 -3.10
N SER A 134 10.40 9.42 -2.16
CA SER A 134 10.98 8.71 -1.03
C SER A 134 10.21 7.41 -0.78
N THR A 135 10.85 6.45 -0.14
CA THR A 135 10.19 5.21 0.31
C THR A 135 9.05 5.49 1.30
N SER A 136 9.12 6.59 2.05
CA SER A 136 8.10 6.99 3.02
C SER A 136 6.73 7.28 2.41
N SER A 137 6.63 7.64 1.12
CA SER A 137 5.32 7.82 0.48
C SER A 137 4.62 6.49 0.22
N ASP A 138 5.36 5.44 -0.16
CA ASP A 138 4.82 4.08 -0.24
C ASP A 138 4.37 3.56 1.14
N VAL A 139 5.12 3.89 2.21
CA VAL A 139 4.72 3.55 3.59
C VAL A 139 3.37 4.19 3.92
N TYR A 140 3.17 5.46 3.56
CA TYR A 140 1.89 6.13 3.76
C TYR A 140 0.77 5.43 2.98
N SER A 141 0.98 5.14 1.70
CA SER A 141 -0.02 4.44 0.86
C SER A 141 -0.39 3.07 1.43
N PHE A 142 0.59 2.32 1.96
CA PHE A 142 0.35 1.08 2.69
C PHE A 142 -0.52 1.29 3.95
N GLY A 143 -0.23 2.33 4.72
CA GLY A 143 -0.97 2.67 5.94
C GLY A 143 -2.42 3.09 5.68
N VAL A 144 -2.69 3.81 4.58
CA VAL A 144 -4.05 4.29 4.24
C VAL A 144 -5.01 3.12 4.08
N TRP A 145 -4.59 2.07 3.37
CA TRP A 145 -5.40 0.86 3.24
C TRP A 145 -5.71 0.24 4.59
N ASN A 146 -4.71 0.09 5.45
CA ASN A 146 -4.87 -0.56 6.76
C ASN A 146 -5.90 0.17 7.64
N TYR A 147 -6.19 1.43 7.33
CA TYR A 147 -7.26 2.21 7.92
C TYR A 147 -8.59 2.17 7.14
N TRP A 148 -8.56 1.97 5.82
CA TRP A 148 -9.71 2.13 4.90
C TRP A 148 -10.74 1.00 4.90
N ASP A 149 -10.52 -0.09 5.65
CA ASP A 149 -11.61 -1.02 6.00
C ASP A 149 -12.64 -0.35 6.94
N ASN A 150 -12.38 0.89 7.41
CA ASN A 150 -13.09 1.48 8.53
C ASN A 150 -13.48 2.95 8.38
N HIS A 151 -14.77 3.17 8.20
CA HIS A 151 -15.41 4.49 8.08
C HIS A 151 -15.46 5.32 9.38
N HIS A 152 -14.75 4.95 10.45
CA HIS A 152 -14.93 5.56 11.76
C HIS A 152 -13.60 5.79 12.49
N GLY A 153 -13.55 6.89 13.23
CA GLY A 153 -12.37 7.46 13.88
C GLY A 153 -11.66 6.55 14.91
N PRO A 154 -10.64 7.07 15.59
CA PRO A 154 -9.64 6.30 16.35
C PRO A 154 -10.11 5.74 17.71
N ASP A 155 -11.37 5.32 17.86
CA ASP A 155 -11.84 4.69 19.10
C ASP A 155 -12.72 3.46 18.79
N CYS A 156 -12.36 2.30 19.38
CA CYS A 156 -12.95 0.97 19.23
C CYS A 156 -12.58 0.13 17.99
N THR A 157 -11.60 -0.77 18.16
CA THR A 157 -11.26 -1.82 17.18
C THR A 157 -12.42 -2.73 16.77
N VAL A 158 -13.48 -2.83 17.57
CA VAL A 158 -14.70 -3.61 17.23
C VAL A 158 -15.65 -2.85 16.29
N GLN A 159 -15.64 -1.52 16.31
CA GLN A 159 -16.37 -0.68 15.33
C GLN A 159 -15.60 -0.54 14.02
N LEU A 160 -14.34 -0.97 14.02
CA LEU A 160 -13.41 -1.05 12.91
C LEU A 160 -13.37 -2.46 12.27
N LEU A 161 -14.40 -3.28 12.48
CA LEU A 161 -14.52 -4.57 11.81
C LEU A 161 -15.57 -4.49 10.71
N ASP A 162 -15.26 -5.12 9.59
CA ASP A 162 -16.18 -5.35 8.49
C ASP A 162 -17.42 -6.09 9.02
N PRO A 163 -18.61 -5.46 9.04
CA PRO A 163 -19.82 -6.05 9.62
C PRO A 163 -20.34 -7.23 8.79
N ASP A 164 -19.88 -7.38 7.55
CA ASP A 164 -20.25 -8.47 6.69
C ASP A 164 -19.42 -9.74 6.93
N VAL A 165 -18.24 -9.61 7.54
CA VAL A 165 -17.34 -10.73 7.86
C VAL A 165 -17.66 -11.26 9.27
N PRO A 166 -17.71 -12.60 9.46
CA PRO A 166 -17.85 -13.19 10.79
C PRO A 166 -16.84 -12.64 11.79
N GLN A 167 -17.27 -12.45 13.03
CA GLN A 167 -16.42 -11.89 14.08
C GLN A 167 -15.15 -12.75 14.29
N PRO A 168 -13.97 -12.13 14.45
CA PRO A 168 -12.74 -12.85 14.70
C PRO A 168 -12.74 -13.45 16.11
N ASP A 169 -11.97 -14.51 16.30
CA ASP A 169 -11.61 -14.97 17.64
C ASP A 169 -10.70 -13.94 18.36
N GLU A 170 -10.46 -14.15 19.65
CA GLU A 170 -9.68 -13.23 20.49
C GLU A 170 -8.23 -13.04 20.01
N GLN A 171 -7.59 -14.10 19.50
CA GLN A 171 -6.21 -14.05 19.02
C GLN A 171 -6.15 -13.25 17.71
N THR A 172 -7.07 -13.51 16.80
CA THR A 172 -7.21 -12.77 15.55
C THR A 172 -7.53 -11.30 15.81
N LEU A 173 -8.38 -11.00 16.80
CA LEU A 173 -8.67 -9.62 17.21
C LEU A 173 -7.42 -8.88 17.70
N ARG A 174 -6.57 -9.53 18.51
CA ARG A 174 -5.28 -8.96 18.93
C ARG A 174 -4.37 -8.64 17.74
N ARG A 175 -4.32 -9.53 16.76
CA ARG A 175 -3.54 -9.34 15.53
C ARG A 175 -4.06 -8.17 14.70
N LEU A 176 -5.38 -7.99 14.63
CA LEU A 176 -6.00 -6.84 13.97
C LEU A 176 -5.70 -5.52 14.70
N GLN A 177 -5.65 -5.52 16.03
CA GLN A 177 -5.23 -4.35 16.81
C GLN A 177 -3.79 -3.92 16.46
N ILE A 178 -2.86 -4.87 16.33
CA ILE A 178 -1.50 -4.59 15.87
C ILE A 178 -1.52 -3.96 14.47
N CYS A 179 -2.31 -4.52 13.54
CA CYS A 179 -2.42 -3.98 12.19
C CYS A 179 -2.91 -2.53 12.21
N VAL A 180 -3.98 -2.22 12.94
CA VAL A 180 -4.50 -0.85 13.06
C VAL A 180 -3.44 0.10 13.63
N THR A 181 -2.74 -0.28 14.71
CA THR A 181 -1.68 0.54 15.30
C THR A 181 -0.55 0.80 14.31
N VAL A 182 -0.09 -0.23 13.59
CA VAL A 182 0.97 -0.09 12.56
C VAL A 182 0.48 0.77 11.40
N GLY A 183 -0.78 0.62 10.97
CA GLY A 183 -1.39 1.47 9.94
C GLY A 183 -1.38 2.94 10.34
N LEU A 184 -1.73 3.25 11.60
CA LEU A 184 -1.68 4.61 12.14
C LEU A 184 -0.26 5.18 12.18
N LEU A 185 0.76 4.35 12.50
CA LEU A 185 2.17 4.75 12.42
C LEU A 185 2.63 5.01 10.97
N CYS A 186 2.04 4.34 9.99
CA CYS A 186 2.39 4.51 8.58
C CYS A 186 1.79 5.80 7.99
N VAL A 187 0.61 6.25 8.44
CA VAL A 187 -0.09 7.43 7.89
C VAL A 187 0.26 8.75 8.60
N GLN A 188 1.44 8.85 9.21
CA GLN A 188 1.88 10.10 9.84
C GLN A 188 2.00 11.23 8.80
N TYR A 189 1.63 12.44 9.21
CA TYR A 189 1.74 13.62 8.36
C TYR A 189 3.17 13.83 7.86
N SER A 190 4.13 13.86 8.80
CA SER A 190 5.55 14.02 8.51
C SER A 190 6.15 12.70 8.01
N PRO A 191 6.82 12.69 6.83
CA PRO A 191 7.50 11.51 6.29
C PRO A 191 8.49 10.85 7.26
N GLU A 192 9.23 11.66 8.00
CA GLU A 192 10.23 11.26 8.99
C GLU A 192 9.66 10.60 10.26
N ASP A 193 8.36 10.75 10.49
CA ASP A 193 7.65 10.11 11.61
C ASP A 193 7.14 8.71 11.25
N ARG A 194 7.22 8.31 9.97
CA ARG A 194 6.77 7.00 9.49
C ARG A 194 7.89 5.97 9.68
N PRO A 195 7.57 4.73 10.11
CA PRO A 195 8.55 3.65 10.16
C PRO A 195 9.02 3.27 8.74
N ASP A 196 10.20 2.68 8.61
CA ASP A 196 10.55 1.99 7.37
C ASP A 196 9.80 0.65 7.25
N MET A 197 9.77 0.07 6.04
CA MET A 197 9.04 -1.18 5.81
C MET A 197 9.63 -2.39 6.53
N SER A 198 10.91 -2.37 6.94
CA SER A 198 11.45 -3.45 7.77
C SER A 198 10.82 -3.41 9.16
N ALA A 199 10.78 -2.24 9.79
CA ALA A 199 10.11 -2.05 11.08
C ALA A 199 8.61 -2.37 10.99
N VAL A 200 7.94 -2.01 9.88
CA VAL A 200 6.53 -2.37 9.64
C VAL A 200 6.34 -3.89 9.63
N VAL A 201 7.16 -4.63 8.88
CA VAL A 201 7.07 -6.09 8.82
C VAL A 201 7.34 -6.72 10.19
N ASP A 202 8.35 -6.24 10.92
CA ASP A 202 8.70 -6.74 12.25
C ASP A 202 7.54 -6.51 13.25
N MET A 203 6.95 -5.31 13.25
CA MET A 203 5.78 -5.01 14.08
C MET A 203 4.56 -5.85 13.70
N LEU A 204 4.28 -6.04 12.40
CA LEU A 204 3.16 -6.87 11.95
C LEU A 204 3.35 -8.34 12.32
N LYS A 205 4.58 -8.85 12.40
CA LYS A 205 4.85 -10.24 12.80
C LYS A 205 4.97 -10.42 14.32
N SER A 206 5.01 -9.33 15.08
CA SER A 206 5.02 -9.34 16.54
C SER A 206 3.75 -9.94 17.14
N GLN A 207 3.86 -10.44 18.37
CA GLN A 207 2.72 -10.79 19.23
C GLN A 207 2.27 -9.61 20.10
N ASP A 208 3.17 -8.66 20.34
CA ASP A 208 2.95 -7.52 21.21
C ASP A 208 2.62 -6.27 20.39
N LEU A 209 1.74 -5.43 20.96
CA LEU A 209 1.42 -4.11 20.41
C LEU A 209 2.68 -3.23 20.36
N PRO A 210 2.86 -2.45 19.28
CA PRO A 210 3.94 -1.47 19.23
C PRO A 210 3.85 -0.50 20.41
N GLN A 211 4.95 -0.28 21.12
CA GLN A 211 5.05 0.72 22.20
C GLN A 211 5.27 2.15 21.67
N ILE A 212 5.00 2.37 20.38
CA ILE A 212 5.18 3.65 19.70
C ILE A 212 3.79 4.25 19.49
N ASN A 213 3.59 5.45 20.03
CA ASN A 213 2.34 6.17 19.84
C ASN A 213 2.38 7.00 18.54
N PRO A 214 1.35 6.89 17.67
CA PRO A 214 1.20 7.77 16.52
C PRO A 214 1.15 9.25 16.96
N LYS A 215 1.86 10.14 16.25
CA LYS A 215 1.89 11.58 16.56
C LYS A 215 0.71 12.32 15.94
N ARG A 216 0.67 12.37 14.61
CA ARG A 216 -0.38 13.02 13.80
C ARG A 216 -0.70 12.18 12.55
N PRO A 217 -1.51 11.11 12.70
CA PRO A 217 -2.10 10.39 11.57
C PRO A 217 -2.92 11.33 10.69
N THR A 218 -2.82 11.19 9.37
CA THR A 218 -3.61 11.98 8.41
C THR A 218 -4.11 11.13 7.27
N LEU A 219 -5.40 11.21 6.95
CA LEU A 219 -6.06 10.38 5.93
C LEU A 219 -6.65 11.18 4.76
N HIS A 220 -6.76 12.50 4.92
CA HIS A 220 -7.25 13.43 3.90
C HIS A 220 -6.15 14.41 3.51
N ALA A 221 -5.12 13.88 2.85
CA ALA A 221 -3.94 14.63 2.41
C ALA A 221 -4.31 15.92 1.65
N MET A 222 -5.26 15.83 0.72
CA MET A 222 -5.62 16.93 -0.17
C MET A 222 -6.41 18.06 0.53
N GLU A 223 -7.27 17.75 1.51
CA GLU A 223 -7.96 18.79 2.29
C GLU A 223 -6.99 19.60 3.14
N MET A 224 -5.95 18.96 3.67
CA MET A 224 -4.95 19.63 4.52
C MET A 224 -4.04 20.57 3.71
N VAL A 225 -3.64 20.15 2.51
CA VAL A 225 -2.90 20.99 1.57
C VAL A 225 -3.71 22.23 1.20
N ASN A 226 -5.01 22.06 0.91
CA ASN A 226 -5.89 23.18 0.61
C ASN A 226 -6.05 24.14 1.80
N ARG A 227 -6.24 23.64 3.03
CA ARG A 227 -6.31 24.48 4.23
C ARG A 227 -5.04 25.31 4.45
N ARG A 228 -3.86 24.78 4.12
CA ARG A 228 -2.58 25.51 4.19
C ARG A 228 -2.42 26.57 3.11
N ALA A 229 -2.93 26.32 1.90
CA ALA A 229 -2.90 27.31 0.82
C ALA A 229 -3.75 28.55 1.13
N HIS A 230 -4.76 28.44 2.00
CA HIS A 230 -5.60 29.54 2.45
C HIS A 230 -5.06 30.31 3.67
N LEU A 231 -3.93 29.88 4.26
CA LEU A 231 -3.29 30.50 5.42
C LEU A 231 -2.00 31.26 5.08
N LYS A 232 -1.72 31.45 3.78
CA LYS A 232 -0.64 32.29 3.25
C LYS A 232 -1.22 33.43 2.43
#